data_AF-A0ABD1T188-F1
#
_entry.id   AF-A0ABD1T188-F1
#
_cell.length_a   1.000
_cell.length_b   1.000
_cell.length_c   1.000
_cell.angle_alpha   90.00
_cell.angle_beta   90.00
_cell.angle_gamma   90.00
#
_symmetry.space_group_name_H-M   'P 1'
#
loop_
_entity.id
_entity.type
_entity.pdbx_description
1 polymer ?
#
loop_
_entity_poly.entity_id
_entity_poly.type
_entity_poly.pdbx_seq_one_letter_code
_entity_poly.pdbx_strand_id
1 'polypeptide(L)'
;MVALMSLLANHNIPVVKGVDSIHESTDAVEAAKSLAQISGSIVAVSGAVDIVTDGQRVVGAKNGVSMLQKITATGCSVTALIAAFVAINPSRAFEATVSALSVFGVASEIGMDMAKGPASLRMHLIDSLYGLDQATVLNRVNISLI
;
A
#
# COMPACT_ATOMS: atom_id res chain seq x y z
N MET A 1 3.38 2.91 8.07
CA MET A 1 4.62 2.99 7.27
C MET A 1 4.32 3.78 5.99
N VAL A 2 4.94 4.95 5.79
CA VAL A 2 4.68 5.80 4.61
C VAL A 2 5.51 5.27 3.43
N ALA A 3 4.85 4.71 2.42
CA ALA A 3 5.46 4.42 1.13
C ALA A 3 5.36 5.72 0.30
N LEU A 4 6.39 6.55 0.42
CA LEU A 4 6.48 7.82 -0.30
C LEU A 4 6.89 7.52 -1.74
N MET A 5 5.91 7.19 -2.60
CA MET A 5 6.16 6.91 -4.00
C MET A 5 6.20 8.20 -4.82
N SER A 6 7.27 8.97 -4.62
CA SER A 6 7.64 10.09 -5.48
C SER A 6 8.25 9.56 -6.78
N LEU A 7 7.44 8.99 -7.67
CA LEU A 7 7.88 8.67 -9.03
C LEU A 7 7.79 9.89 -9.96
N LEU A 8 7.22 11.03 -9.53
CA LEU A 8 6.97 12.21 -10.37
C LEU A 8 7.19 13.59 -9.69
N ALA A 9 7.75 13.70 -8.49
CA ALA A 9 7.99 15.02 -7.88
C ALA A 9 9.26 15.70 -8.42
N ASN A 10 9.12 16.96 -8.82
CA ASN A 10 10.24 17.87 -9.05
C ASN A 10 10.94 18.14 -7.70
N HIS A 11 12.27 18.04 -7.65
CA HIS A 11 13.07 18.05 -6.41
C HIS A 11 12.95 19.35 -5.58
N ASN A 12 12.12 19.35 -4.52
CA ASN A 12 12.37 20.11 -3.29
C ASN A 12 11.44 19.63 -2.15
N ILE A 13 11.84 18.61 -1.37
CA ILE A 13 11.04 18.08 -0.25
C ILE A 13 11.54 18.71 1.07
N PRO A 14 10.74 19.50 1.79
CA PRO A 14 11.08 19.95 3.16
C PRO A 14 11.08 18.76 4.12
N VAL A 15 11.90 18.83 5.17
CA VAL A 15 12.04 17.79 6.20
C VAL A 15 10.67 17.44 6.81
N VAL A 16 10.18 16.24 6.51
CA VAL A 16 8.97 15.68 7.12
C VAL A 16 9.33 15.20 8.52
N LYS A 17 8.63 15.71 9.55
CA LYS A 17 8.81 15.28 10.95
C LYS A 17 8.51 13.78 11.08
N GLY A 18 9.34 13.09 11.86
CA GLY A 18 9.28 11.64 12.07
C GLY A 18 7.92 11.14 12.54
N VAL A 19 7.55 9.95 12.06
CA VAL A 19 6.25 9.30 12.21
C VAL A 19 6.22 8.33 13.41
N ASP A 20 6.46 8.84 14.61
CA ASP A 20 6.19 8.07 15.82
C ASP A 20 4.67 8.00 16.05
N SER A 21 4.13 6.78 15.90
CA SER A 21 2.72 6.50 15.67
C SER A 21 1.91 6.47 16.98
N ILE A 22 1.40 7.62 17.42
CA ILE A 22 0.44 7.74 18.53
C ILE A 22 -0.73 8.70 18.21
N HIS A 23 -0.97 9.06 16.95
CA HIS A 23 -2.00 10.03 16.56
C HIS A 23 -3.08 9.39 15.70
N GLU A 24 -4.31 9.86 15.85
CA GLU A 24 -5.53 9.23 15.30
C GLU A 24 -5.49 9.12 13.77
N SER A 25 -6.26 8.19 13.21
CA SER A 25 -6.28 7.89 11.76
C SER A 25 -6.55 9.12 10.88
N THR A 26 -7.20 10.15 11.41
CA THR A 26 -7.48 11.42 10.73
C THR A 26 -6.22 12.27 10.51
N ASP A 27 -5.30 12.28 11.48
CA ASP A 27 -4.08 13.10 11.40
C ASP A 27 -3.13 12.56 10.32
N ALA A 28 -3.08 11.24 10.16
CA ALA A 28 -2.30 10.59 9.11
C ALA A 28 -2.83 10.89 7.70
N VAL A 29 -4.15 10.98 7.53
CA VAL A 29 -4.78 11.29 6.23
C VAL A 29 -4.48 12.74 5.82
N GLU A 30 -4.65 13.71 6.72
CA GLU A 30 -4.36 15.11 6.41
C GLU A 30 -2.87 15.37 6.17
N ALA A 31 -1.99 14.69 6.92
CA ALA A 31 -0.55 14.73 6.65
C ALA A 31 -0.21 14.15 5.27
N ALA A 32 -0.81 13.02 4.88
CA ALA A 32 -0.61 12.41 3.57
C ALA A 32 -1.12 13.31 2.43
N LYS A 33 -2.30 13.92 2.59
CA LYS A 33 -2.86 14.87 1.61
C LYS A 33 -1.95 16.08 1.44
N SER A 34 -1.52 16.67 2.56
CA SER A 34 -0.61 17.83 2.55
C SER A 34 0.70 17.50 1.83
N LEU A 35 1.28 16.34 2.13
CA LEU A 35 2.49 15.87 1.46
C LEU A 35 2.29 15.64 -0.04
N ALA A 36 1.16 15.05 -0.44
CA ALA A 36 0.81 14.82 -1.84
C ALA A 36 0.68 16.15 -2.61
N GLN A 37 0.02 17.15 -2.01
CA GLN A 37 -0.11 18.49 -2.58
C GLN A 37 1.25 19.19 -2.73
N ILE A 38 2.10 19.14 -1.70
CA ILE A 38 3.42 19.79 -1.69
C ILE A 38 4.35 19.15 -2.72
N SER A 39 4.34 17.82 -2.82
CA SER A 39 5.24 17.07 -3.70
C SER A 39 4.71 16.89 -5.13
N GLY A 40 3.41 17.14 -5.37
CA GLY A 40 2.76 16.80 -6.64
C GLY A 40 2.77 15.29 -6.93
N SER A 41 2.84 14.45 -5.91
CA SER A 41 2.95 13.00 -6.03
C SER A 41 1.77 12.27 -5.38
N ILE A 42 1.62 11.00 -5.75
CA ILE A 42 0.72 10.07 -5.05
C ILE A 42 1.44 9.60 -3.79
N VAL A 43 0.75 9.70 -2.65
CA VAL A 43 1.26 9.26 -1.36
C VAL A 43 0.45 8.05 -0.89
N ALA A 44 1.16 6.97 -0.57
CA ALA A 44 0.59 5.80 0.06
C ALA A 44 1.08 5.67 1.52
N VAL A 45 0.15 5.50 2.45
CA VAL A 45 0.45 5.27 3.87
C VAL A 45 -0.11 3.91 4.25
N SER A 46 0.78 2.96 4.50
CA SER A 46 0.39 1.62 4.91
C SER A 46 0.14 1.51 6.41
N GLY A 47 -0.87 0.72 6.78
CA GLY A 47 -1.36 0.57 8.14
C GLY A 47 -2.32 -0.60 8.28
N ALA A 48 -3.24 -0.54 9.25
CA ALA A 48 -4.37 -1.48 9.29
C ALA A 48 -5.33 -1.25 8.10
N VAL A 49 -5.37 -0.02 7.61
CA VAL A 49 -5.94 0.35 6.32
C VAL A 49 -4.83 1.08 5.57
N ASP A 50 -4.56 0.65 4.35
CA ASP A 50 -3.63 1.34 3.47
C ASP A 50 -4.33 2.51 2.82
N ILE A 51 -3.81 3.72 3.03
CA ILE A 51 -4.38 4.98 2.52
C ILE A 51 -3.59 5.41 1.29
N VAL A 52 -4.28 5.84 0.23
CA VAL A 52 -3.69 6.41 -0.97
C VAL A 52 -4.34 7.75 -1.29
N THR A 53 -3.53 8.78 -1.52
CA THR A 53 -4.02 10.12 -1.87
C THR A 53 -3.11 10.79 -2.91
N ASP A 54 -3.71 11.56 -3.80
CA ASP A 54 -3.04 12.52 -4.71
C ASP A 54 -3.16 13.97 -4.19
N GLY A 55 -3.63 14.15 -2.95
CA GLY A 55 -3.86 15.45 -2.34
C GLY A 55 -5.27 16.00 -2.55
N GLN A 56 -6.08 15.40 -3.43
CA GLN A 56 -7.48 15.80 -3.65
C GLN A 56 -8.45 14.69 -3.19
N ARG A 57 -8.20 13.46 -3.62
CA ARG A 57 -9.00 12.28 -3.27
C ARG A 57 -8.23 11.39 -2.30
N VAL A 58 -8.97 10.62 -1.51
CA VAL A 58 -8.42 9.63 -0.58
C VAL A 58 -9.13 8.30 -0.80
N VAL A 59 -8.36 7.22 -0.92
CA VAL A 59 -8.86 5.86 -1.04
C VAL A 59 -8.20 4.99 0.02
N GLY A 60 -8.99 4.15 0.67
CA GLY A 60 -8.52 3.11 1.58
C GLY A 60 -8.59 1.73 0.95
N ALA A 61 -7.50 0.96 1.02
CA ALA A 61 -7.46 -0.48 0.80
C ALA A 61 -7.38 -1.18 2.16
N LYS A 62 -8.35 -2.06 2.44
CA LYS A 62 -8.54 -2.68 3.77
C LYS A 62 -8.10 -4.14 3.82
N ASN A 63 -7.43 -4.62 2.78
CA ASN A 63 -6.90 -5.97 2.74
C ASN A 63 -5.55 -6.07 3.46
N GLY A 64 -5.25 -7.23 4.03
CA GLY A 64 -3.97 -7.52 4.64
C GLY A 64 -4.05 -8.23 5.99
N VAL A 65 -2.91 -8.66 6.51
CA VAL A 65 -2.82 -9.34 7.81
C VAL A 65 -1.75 -8.72 8.71
N SER A 66 -2.03 -8.63 10.01
CA SER A 66 -1.14 -7.98 10.99
C SER A 66 0.24 -8.65 11.09
N MET A 67 0.34 -9.94 10.77
CA MET A 67 1.60 -10.69 10.79
C MET A 67 2.63 -10.18 9.74
N LEU A 68 2.21 -9.42 8.72
CA LEU A 68 3.14 -8.75 7.80
C LEU A 68 4.13 -7.82 8.51
N GLN A 69 3.76 -7.26 9.66
CA GLN A 69 4.64 -6.40 10.48
C GLN A 69 5.80 -7.18 11.14
N LYS A 70 5.77 -8.52 11.10
CA LYS A 70 6.81 -9.40 11.65
C LYS A 70 7.75 -9.95 10.58
N ILE A 71 7.58 -9.55 9.32
CA ILE A 71 8.38 -9.98 8.19
C ILE A 71 9.17 -8.77 7.69
N THR A 72 10.50 -8.89 7.64
CA THR A 72 11.36 -7.84 7.09
C THR A 72 11.08 -7.62 5.60
N ALA A 73 11.28 -6.39 5.14
CA ALA A 73 11.17 -5.98 3.74
C ALA A 73 9.77 -6.11 3.08
N THR A 74 8.69 -6.35 3.83
CA THR A 74 7.32 -6.34 3.28
C THR A 74 6.97 -5.00 2.64
N GLY A 75 7.38 -3.89 3.25
CA GLY A 75 7.25 -2.55 2.68
C GLY A 75 7.99 -2.35 1.36
N CYS A 76 9.23 -2.87 1.27
CA CYS A 76 9.99 -2.81 0.02
C CYS A 76 9.34 -3.67 -1.06
N SER A 77 8.85 -4.86 -0.70
CA SER A 77 8.14 -5.75 -1.63
C SER A 77 6.89 -5.11 -2.20
N VAL A 78 6.05 -4.48 -1.37
CA VAL A 78 4.84 -3.82 -1.88
C VAL A 78 5.18 -2.59 -2.72
N THR A 79 6.20 -1.81 -2.37
CA THR A 79 6.67 -0.70 -3.23
C THR A 79 7.14 -1.19 -4.59
N ALA A 80 7.88 -2.31 -4.65
CA ALA A 80 8.29 -2.91 -5.91
C ALA A 80 7.09 -3.40 -6.74
N LEU A 81 6.08 -3.98 -6.09
CA LEU A 81 4.84 -4.39 -6.74
C LEU A 81 4.06 -3.18 -7.29
N ILE A 82 3.96 -2.10 -6.52
CA ILE A 82 3.32 -0.87 -6.99
C ILE A 82 4.06 -0.32 -8.22
N ALA A 83 5.40 -0.27 -8.20
CA ALA A 83 6.17 0.16 -9.36
C ALA A 83 5.87 -0.69 -10.61
N ALA A 84 5.74 -2.01 -10.46
CA ALA A 84 5.34 -2.91 -11.55
C ALA A 84 3.94 -2.59 -12.10
N PHE A 85 2.97 -2.29 -11.23
CA PHE A 85 1.61 -1.90 -11.66
C PHE A 85 1.61 -0.54 -12.36
N VAL A 86 2.32 0.45 -11.82
CA VAL A 86 2.41 1.80 -12.38
C VAL A 86 3.09 1.78 -13.76
N ALA A 87 4.11 0.94 -13.95
CA ALA A 87 4.83 0.82 -15.21
C ALA A 87 3.94 0.42 -16.40
N ILE A 88 2.83 -0.28 -16.16
CA ILE A 88 1.88 -0.68 -17.21
C ILE A 88 1.17 0.54 -17.80
N ASN A 89 0.75 1.48 -16.94
CA ASN A 89 0.11 2.72 -17.38
C ASN A 89 0.38 3.85 -16.38
N PRO A 90 1.44 4.65 -16.58
CA PRO A 90 1.81 5.74 -15.68
C PRO A 90 0.72 6.80 -15.50
N SER A 91 -0.16 7.00 -16.49
CA SER A 91 -1.28 7.96 -16.39
C SER A 91 -2.34 7.56 -15.35
N ARG A 92 -2.35 6.28 -14.94
CA ARG A 92 -3.26 5.72 -13.94
C ARG A 92 -2.51 5.30 -12.67
N ALA A 93 -1.43 6.02 -12.34
CA ALA A 93 -0.57 5.66 -11.21
C ALA A 93 -1.33 5.60 -9.88
N PHE A 94 -2.37 6.41 -9.70
CA PHE A 94 -3.20 6.39 -8.48
C PHE A 94 -3.94 5.05 -8.36
N GLU A 95 -4.71 4.67 -9.38
CA GLU A 95 -5.47 3.42 -9.40
C GLU A 95 -4.55 2.21 -9.37
N ALA A 96 -3.39 2.28 -10.05
CA ALA A 96 -2.34 1.27 -9.99
C ALA A 96 -1.80 1.07 -8.58
N THR A 97 -1.59 2.15 -7.82
CA THR A 97 -1.15 2.11 -6.42
C THR A 97 -2.17 1.44 -5.52
N VAL A 98 -3.44 1.85 -5.61
CA VAL A 98 -4.52 1.21 -4.84
C VAL A 98 -4.64 -0.27 -5.18
N SER A 99 -4.56 -0.60 -6.48
CA SER A 99 -4.69 -1.99 -6.95
C SER A 99 -3.56 -2.86 -6.44
N ALA A 100 -2.30 -2.41 -6.51
CA ALA A 100 -1.15 -3.16 -6.03
C ALA A 100 -1.19 -3.41 -4.52
N LEU A 101 -1.57 -2.40 -3.72
CA LEU A 101 -1.77 -2.56 -2.27
C LEU A 101 -2.85 -3.59 -1.97
N SER A 102 -4.00 -3.49 -2.66
CA SER A 102 -5.12 -4.43 -2.48
C SER A 102 -4.73 -5.86 -2.88
N VAL A 103 -4.04 -6.03 -4.01
CA VAL A 103 -3.53 -7.33 -4.48
C VAL A 103 -2.54 -7.93 -3.49
N PHE A 104 -1.61 -7.14 -2.97
CA PHE A 104 -0.66 -7.58 -1.95
C PHE A 104 -1.38 -8.00 -0.66
N GLY A 105 -2.37 -7.20 -0.23
CA GLY A 105 -3.22 -7.49 0.92
C GLY A 105 -3.99 -8.80 0.75
N VAL A 106 -4.70 -8.98 -0.36
CA VAL A 106 -5.46 -10.21 -0.67
C VAL A 106 -4.54 -11.43 -0.70
N ALA A 107 -3.38 -11.33 -1.36
CA ALA A 107 -2.42 -12.43 -1.38
C ALA A 107 -1.88 -12.76 0.02
N SER A 108 -1.72 -11.76 0.89
CA SER A 108 -1.30 -11.98 2.28
C SER A 108 -2.39 -12.65 3.13
N GLU A 109 -3.67 -12.34 2.90
CA GLU A 109 -4.80 -13.01 3.55
C GLU A 109 -4.86 -14.48 3.14
N ILE A 110 -4.79 -14.77 1.84
CA ILE A 110 -4.75 -16.15 1.32
C ILE A 110 -3.54 -16.90 1.88
N GLY A 111 -2.37 -16.25 1.91
CA GLY A 111 -1.17 -16.87 2.47
C GLY A 111 -1.28 -17.14 3.97
N MET A 112 -2.01 -16.30 4.70
CA MET A 112 -2.25 -16.44 6.13
C MET A 112 -3.10 -17.65 6.48
N ASP A 113 -4.03 -18.05 5.61
CA ASP A 113 -4.88 -19.24 5.80
C ASP A 113 -4.03 -20.53 6.00
N MET A 114 -2.80 -20.56 5.46
CA MET A 114 -1.88 -21.70 5.55
C MET A 114 -0.70 -21.45 6.52
N ALA A 115 -0.43 -20.19 6.86
CA ALA A 115 0.75 -19.81 7.61
C ALA A 115 0.65 -20.19 9.10
N LYS A 116 1.78 -20.62 9.66
CA LYS A 116 1.94 -20.91 11.11
C LYS A 116 2.84 -19.91 11.83
N GLY A 117 3.35 -18.92 11.11
CA GLY A 117 4.27 -17.91 11.59
C GLY A 117 4.87 -17.06 10.45
N PRO A 118 5.70 -16.05 10.78
CA PRO A 118 6.15 -15.04 9.81
C PRO A 118 6.91 -15.62 8.61
N ALA A 119 7.77 -16.62 8.83
CA ALA A 119 8.53 -17.25 7.76
C ALA A 119 7.62 -18.01 6.78
N SER A 120 6.67 -18.80 7.29
CA SER A 120 5.68 -19.49 6.45
C SER A 120 4.74 -18.52 5.76
N LEU A 121 4.34 -17.42 6.41
CA LEU A 121 3.53 -16.39 5.76
C LEU A 121 4.29 -15.75 4.60
N ARG A 122 5.58 -15.45 4.74
CA ARG A 122 6.38 -14.92 3.64
C ARG A 122 6.39 -15.87 2.44
N MET A 123 6.60 -17.16 2.66
CA MET A 123 6.56 -18.18 1.61
C MET A 123 5.18 -18.20 0.95
N HIS A 124 4.12 -18.36 1.73
CA HIS A 124 2.77 -18.48 1.21
C HIS A 124 2.24 -17.20 0.56
N LEU A 125 2.68 -16.02 1.00
CA LEU A 125 2.39 -14.76 0.32
C LEU A 125 2.95 -14.76 -1.11
N ILE A 126 4.20 -15.20 -1.28
CA ILE A 126 4.85 -15.26 -2.60
C ILE A 126 4.11 -16.26 -3.50
N ASP A 127 3.78 -17.45 -2.96
CA ASP A 127 3.01 -18.45 -3.70
C ASP A 127 1.60 -17.95 -4.06
N SER A 128 0.96 -17.24 -3.14
CA SER A 128 -0.38 -16.64 -3.36
C SER A 128 -0.33 -15.53 -4.41
N LEU A 129 0.71 -14.71 -4.43
CA LEU A 129 0.92 -13.71 -5.50
C LEU A 129 1.10 -14.37 -6.86
N TYR A 130 1.83 -15.49 -6.93
CA TYR A 130 2.02 -16.24 -8.17
C TYR A 130 0.72 -16.89 -8.67
N GLY A 131 -0.07 -17.47 -7.76
CA GLY A 131 -1.31 -18.16 -8.08
C GLY A 131 -2.55 -17.26 -8.17
N LEU A 132 -2.41 -15.95 -7.97
CA LEU A 132 -3.54 -15.03 -7.93
C LEU A 132 -4.18 -14.86 -9.32
N ASP A 133 -5.50 -14.98 -9.37
CA ASP A 133 -6.27 -14.75 -10.60
C ASP A 133 -7.25 -13.57 -10.45
N GLN A 134 -7.78 -13.13 -11.59
CA GLN A 134 -8.70 -11.99 -11.65
C GLN A 134 -9.98 -12.23 -10.83
N ALA A 135 -10.53 -13.44 -10.86
CA ALA A 135 -11.77 -13.76 -10.16
C ALA A 135 -11.58 -13.63 -8.64
N THR A 136 -10.47 -14.14 -8.12
CA THR A 136 -10.10 -14.06 -6.71
C THR A 136 -9.93 -12.61 -6.26
N VAL A 137 -9.23 -11.80 -7.06
CA VAL A 137 -9.04 -10.36 -6.78
C VAL A 137 -10.39 -9.65 -6.71
N LEU A 138 -11.24 -9.80 -7.73
CA LEU A 138 -12.53 -9.11 -7.78
C LEU A 138 -13.47 -9.49 -6.62
N ASN A 139 -13.36 -10.73 -6.12
CA ASN A 139 -14.20 -11.21 -5.01
C ASN A 139 -13.68 -10.80 -3.63
N ARG A 140 -12.39 -10.49 -3.48
CA ARG A 140 -11.75 -10.25 -2.17
C ARG A 140 -11.30 -8.82 -1.93
N VAL A 141 -11.11 -8.02 -2.98
CA VAL A 141 -10.66 -6.64 -2.85
C VAL A 141 -11.67 -5.83 -2.03
N ASN A 142 -11.16 -5.14 -1.01
CA ASN A 142 -11.93 -4.27 -0.13
C ASN A 142 -11.38 -2.84 -0.21
N ILE A 143 -11.95 -2.05 -1.11
CA ILE A 143 -11.58 -0.65 -1.35
C ILE A 143 -12.75 0.25 -1.00
N SER A 144 -12.50 1.36 -0.30
CA SER A 144 -13.49 2.38 0.00
C SER A 144 -12.96 3.79 -0.21
N LEU A 145 -13.83 4.70 -0.66
CA LEU A 145 -13.58 6.13 -0.60
C LEU A 145 -13.56 6.58 0.88
N ILE A 146 -12.65 7.50 1.21
CA ILE A 146 -12.51 8.09 2.56
C ILE A 146 -12.74 9.58 2.47
#